data_AF-A0A8H6XAY8-F1
#
_entry.id   AF-A0A8H6XAY8-F1
#
_cell.length_a   1.000
_cell.length_b   1.000
_cell.length_c   1.000
_cell.angle_alpha   90.00
_cell.angle_beta   90.00
_cell.angle_gamma   90.00
#
_symmetry.space_group_name_H-M   'P 1'
#
loop_
_entity.id
_entity.type
_entity.pdbx_description
1 polymer ?
#
loop_
_entity_poly.entity_id
_entity_poly.type
_entity_poly.pdbx_seq_one_letter_code
_entity_poly.pdbx_strand_id
1 'polypeptide(L)'
;MSPSLTDTLPTDWAYISEGGANIVFVYQGLSSPFFDGTALRLRKRESTDKDKDEKDSTREIQSIEYQKKCLERLIPLVHLPRLELVVSARLHRALERREKDGIDVKLPRALLATNLVGGQGIAVEIKPKWGFLPSPTYLSDSTRPIKTRTCRFCMHSHLKAQQGEKVSSGYCPLDLFSGDETRMKAALNSLWDAWSDSDGTTNNFKVFISGKKILPAERASIVGVVNDMADPKDALISALLPVLTNTSILRTLSCLQRTLDALDIEGLAPLWDLASVGTDPTIAEWAEFVSAYLAAPSPAPPADPAHLRYHVLAYLLSATFKDCSVIVRVPDGTATVIDLDPKSVDRLRKWEEMDKEIVAAYAGVPVADRKVCVDSDVLR
;
A
#
# COMPACT_ATOMS: atom_id res chain seq x y z
N MET A 1 -14.66 -15.33 21.72
CA MET A 1 -13.60 -15.14 22.74
C MET A 1 -12.46 -14.41 22.06
N SER A 2 -11.88 -13.39 22.70
CA SER A 2 -10.70 -12.71 22.18
C SER A 2 -9.45 -13.53 22.49
N PRO A 3 -8.50 -13.66 21.56
CA PRO A 3 -7.30 -14.46 21.79
C PRO A 3 -6.41 -13.84 22.87
N SER A 4 -5.89 -14.67 23.77
CA SER A 4 -4.91 -14.27 24.79
C SER A 4 -3.57 -14.95 24.50
N LEU A 5 -2.46 -14.23 24.66
CA LEU A 5 -1.14 -14.87 24.50
C LEU A 5 -0.86 -15.91 25.59
N THR A 6 -1.63 -15.92 26.68
CA THR A 6 -1.62 -16.99 27.68
C THR A 6 -2.06 -18.34 27.11
N ASP A 7 -2.75 -18.35 25.97
CA ASP A 7 -3.21 -19.55 25.28
C ASP A 7 -2.09 -20.18 24.41
N THR A 8 -0.88 -19.60 24.43
CA THR A 8 0.30 -20.05 23.67
C THR A 8 1.52 -20.15 24.57
N LEU A 9 2.49 -20.98 24.19
CA LEU A 9 3.81 -21.03 24.82
C LEU A 9 4.80 -20.12 24.08
N PRO A 10 5.82 -19.55 24.74
CA PRO A 10 6.87 -18.80 24.03
C PRO A 10 7.57 -19.59 22.92
N THR A 11 7.64 -20.93 23.04
CA THR A 11 8.19 -21.83 22.01
C THR A 11 7.34 -21.91 20.74
N ASP A 12 6.06 -21.54 20.83
CA ASP A 12 5.15 -21.47 19.69
C ASP A 12 5.41 -20.25 18.81
N TRP A 13 6.34 -19.37 19.18
CA TRP A 13 6.65 -18.12 18.49
C TRP A 13 8.10 -18.09 18.01
N ALA A 14 8.32 -18.26 16.71
CA ALA A 14 9.65 -18.19 16.10
C ALA A 14 10.04 -16.74 15.80
N TYR A 15 11.26 -16.35 16.16
CA TYR A 15 11.82 -15.05 15.77
C TYR A 15 11.96 -14.95 14.24
N ILE A 16 11.54 -13.82 13.66
CA ILE A 16 11.74 -13.52 12.24
C ILE A 16 12.67 -12.33 12.06
N SER A 17 12.38 -11.21 12.72
CA SER A 17 13.12 -9.97 12.54
C SER A 17 12.95 -9.04 13.73
N GLU A 18 13.87 -8.09 13.86
CA GLU A 18 13.72 -6.95 14.77
C GLU A 18 14.14 -5.67 14.04
N GLY A 19 13.39 -4.59 14.24
CA GLY A 19 13.73 -3.24 13.79
C GLY A 19 14.10 -2.35 14.96
N GLY A 20 14.14 -1.03 14.71
CA GLY A 20 14.43 -0.03 15.75
C GLY A 20 13.45 -0.11 16.93
N ALA A 21 12.15 -0.18 16.65
CA ALA A 21 11.09 -0.09 17.65
C ALA A 21 10.38 -1.41 17.98
N ASN A 22 10.49 -2.44 17.13
CA ASN A 22 9.70 -3.67 17.24
C ASN A 22 10.53 -4.94 17.02
N ILE A 23 10.13 -6.02 17.67
CA ILE A 23 10.56 -7.40 17.43
C ILE A 23 9.35 -8.17 16.87
N VAL A 24 9.55 -8.98 15.84
CA VAL A 24 8.50 -9.74 15.17
C VAL A 24 8.76 -11.24 15.31
N PHE A 25 7.74 -11.95 15.76
CA PHE A 25 7.69 -13.41 15.84
C PHE A 25 6.58 -13.95 14.96
N VAL A 26 6.69 -15.17 14.47
CA VAL A 26 5.63 -15.87 13.73
C VAL A 26 5.18 -17.09 14.52
N TYR A 27 3.88 -17.35 14.47
CA TYR A 27 3.30 -18.51 15.13
C TYR A 27 3.68 -19.81 14.41
N GLN A 28 4.18 -20.78 15.17
CA GLN A 28 4.59 -22.12 14.76
C GLN A 28 4.08 -23.20 15.72
N GLY A 29 3.13 -22.85 16.59
CA GLY A 29 2.54 -23.77 17.56
C GLY A 29 1.60 -24.79 16.91
N LEU A 30 0.83 -25.48 17.75
CA LEU A 30 -0.25 -26.35 17.29
C LEU A 30 -1.32 -25.53 16.56
N SER A 31 -1.99 -26.14 15.58
CA SER A 31 -3.00 -25.44 14.78
C SER A 31 -4.04 -24.77 15.68
N SER A 32 -4.21 -23.46 15.45
CA SER A 32 -5.11 -22.60 16.19
C SER A 32 -5.80 -21.62 15.24
N PRO A 33 -7.14 -21.53 15.24
CA PRO A 33 -7.86 -20.57 14.42
C PRO A 33 -7.52 -19.11 14.76
N PHE A 34 -6.92 -18.86 15.93
CA PHE A 34 -6.55 -17.53 16.38
C PHE A 34 -5.13 -17.12 16.06
N PHE A 35 -4.21 -18.07 15.88
CA PHE A 35 -2.78 -17.76 15.73
C PHE A 35 -2.18 -18.30 14.42
N ASP A 36 -2.83 -19.25 13.75
CA ASP A 36 -2.39 -19.75 12.45
C ASP A 36 -2.27 -18.61 11.44
N GLY A 37 -1.13 -18.55 10.74
CA GLY A 37 -0.85 -17.51 9.75
C GLY A 37 -0.66 -16.11 10.35
N THR A 38 -0.37 -15.98 11.64
CA THR A 38 -0.14 -14.69 12.30
C THR A 38 1.33 -14.44 12.67
N ALA A 39 1.66 -13.17 12.84
CA ALA A 39 2.90 -12.67 13.38
C ALA A 39 2.60 -11.79 14.60
N LEU A 40 3.37 -11.99 15.67
CA LEU A 40 3.33 -11.20 16.88
C LEU A 40 4.39 -10.10 16.83
N ARG A 41 3.97 -8.84 16.93
CA ARG A 41 4.85 -7.68 17.03
C ARG A 41 4.91 -7.21 18.48
N LEU A 42 6.11 -7.24 19.05
CA LEU A 42 6.42 -6.79 20.40
C LEU A 42 7.26 -5.52 20.34
N ARG A 43 6.91 -4.52 21.15
CA ARG A 43 7.68 -3.27 21.25
C ARG A 43 8.98 -3.48 22.04
N LYS A 44 10.05 -2.89 21.53
CA LYS A 44 11.33 -2.77 22.25
C LYS A 44 11.22 -1.63 23.25
N ARG A 45 11.90 -1.76 24.40
CA ARG A 45 12.10 -0.65 25.34
C ARG A 45 13.33 0.14 24.88
N GLU A 46 13.17 1.38 24.46
CA GLU A 46 14.31 2.30 24.33
C GLU A 46 14.69 2.77 25.75
N SER A 47 15.96 2.66 26.15
CA SER A 47 16.34 2.93 27.55
C SER A 47 16.37 4.42 27.92
N THR A 48 16.04 5.33 27.01
CA THR A 48 16.28 6.78 27.20
C THR A 48 15.17 7.74 26.78
N ASP A 49 14.10 7.34 26.07
CA ASP A 49 13.09 8.29 25.54
C ASP A 49 11.64 7.81 25.68
N LYS A 50 11.03 8.09 26.84
CA LYS A 50 9.64 7.69 27.15
C LYS A 50 8.58 8.39 26.29
N ASP A 51 8.84 9.63 25.87
CA ASP A 51 7.87 10.43 25.10
C ASP A 51 7.69 9.86 23.70
N LYS A 52 8.75 9.31 23.12
CA LYS A 52 8.72 8.64 21.82
C LYS A 52 7.96 7.31 21.89
N ASP A 53 8.17 6.51 22.93
CA ASP A 53 7.49 5.23 23.14
C ASP A 53 5.96 5.40 23.32
N GLU A 54 5.52 6.44 24.06
CA GLU A 54 4.10 6.75 24.22
C GLU A 54 3.44 7.21 22.91
N LYS A 55 4.13 8.07 22.14
CA LYS A 55 3.64 8.54 20.84
C LYS A 55 3.50 7.40 19.83
N ASP A 56 4.48 6.50 19.75
CA ASP A 56 4.44 5.38 18.81
C ASP A 56 3.38 4.33 19.19
N SER A 57 3.18 4.09 20.50
CA SER A 57 2.10 3.22 20.98
C SER A 57 0.72 3.80 20.65
N THR A 58 0.56 5.11 20.81
CA THR A 58 -0.67 5.82 20.47
C THR A 58 -0.96 5.73 18.97
N ARG A 59 0.06 5.92 18.12
CA ARG A 59 -0.05 5.79 16.66
C ARG A 59 -0.51 4.40 16.23
N GLU A 60 0.04 3.35 16.83
CA GLU A 60 -0.34 1.97 16.49
C GLU A 60 -1.81 1.69 16.82
N ILE A 61 -2.28 2.14 17.99
CA ILE A 61 -3.70 2.03 18.38
C ILE A 61 -4.58 2.82 17.40
N GLN A 62 -4.16 4.03 17.03
CA GLN A 62 -4.88 4.87 16.07
C GLN A 62 -4.96 4.22 14.69
N SER A 63 -3.89 3.60 14.18
CA SER A 63 -3.92 2.88 12.89
C SER A 63 -4.89 1.69 12.93
N ILE A 64 -4.95 0.94 14.04
CA ILE A 64 -5.91 -0.18 14.21
C ILE A 64 -7.35 0.34 14.25
N GLU A 65 -7.62 1.39 15.02
CA GLU A 65 -8.94 1.99 15.07
C GLU A 65 -9.37 2.58 13.72
N TYR A 66 -8.44 3.22 13.01
CA TYR A 66 -8.67 3.74 11.67
C TYR A 66 -9.02 2.63 10.68
N GLN A 67 -8.28 1.52 10.70
CA GLN A 67 -8.60 0.36 9.86
C GLN A 67 -10.02 -0.15 10.15
N LYS A 68 -10.34 -0.41 11.42
CA LYS A 68 -11.64 -0.97 11.83
C LYS A 68 -12.82 -0.05 11.53
N LYS A 69 -12.68 1.24 11.80
CA LYS A 69 -13.79 2.20 11.66
C LYS A 69 -13.96 2.72 10.23
N CYS A 70 -12.90 2.67 9.41
CA CYS A 70 -12.87 3.28 8.08
C CYS A 70 -12.57 2.28 6.97
N LEU A 71 -11.39 1.66 6.97
CA LEU A 71 -10.90 0.86 5.84
C LEU A 71 -11.68 -0.45 5.64
N GLU A 72 -12.09 -1.11 6.72
CA GLU A 72 -12.90 -2.35 6.68
C GLU A 72 -14.29 -2.15 6.03
N ARG A 73 -14.73 -0.90 5.90
CA ARG A 73 -15.99 -0.53 5.22
C ARG A 73 -15.80 -0.24 3.73
N LEU A 74 -14.56 -0.06 3.28
CA LEU A 74 -14.21 0.33 1.91
C LEU A 74 -13.54 -0.81 1.14
N ILE A 75 -12.77 -1.64 1.83
CA ILE A 75 -12.03 -2.78 1.28
C ILE A 75 -12.58 -4.07 1.92
N PRO A 76 -12.92 -5.11 1.13
CA PRO A 76 -13.32 -6.40 1.68
C PRO A 76 -12.28 -6.96 2.67
N LEU A 77 -12.73 -7.48 3.82
CA LEU A 77 -11.86 -7.96 4.90
C LEU A 77 -10.80 -8.98 4.45
N VAL A 78 -11.12 -9.82 3.46
CA VAL A 78 -10.18 -10.80 2.89
C VAL A 78 -8.93 -10.14 2.28
N HIS A 79 -9.02 -8.87 1.90
CA HIS A 79 -7.94 -8.08 1.33
C HIS A 79 -7.26 -7.15 2.34
N LEU A 80 -7.60 -7.23 3.63
CA LEU A 80 -6.95 -6.44 4.69
C LEU A 80 -6.19 -7.36 5.65
N PRO A 81 -5.06 -6.90 6.20
CA PRO A 81 -4.38 -7.65 7.25
C PRO A 81 -5.24 -7.64 8.50
N ARG A 82 -5.32 -8.78 9.19
CA ARG A 82 -5.84 -8.82 10.55
C ARG A 82 -4.89 -8.02 11.43
N LEU A 83 -5.44 -7.10 12.23
CA LEU A 83 -4.70 -6.33 13.22
C LEU A 83 -5.47 -6.33 14.55
N GLU A 84 -4.90 -6.98 15.57
CA GLU A 84 -5.54 -7.13 16.87
C GLU A 84 -4.56 -6.86 18.02
N LEU A 85 -5.00 -6.06 18.98
CA LEU A 85 -4.29 -5.90 20.24
C LEU A 85 -4.60 -7.10 21.13
N VAL A 86 -3.55 -7.82 21.53
CA VAL A 86 -3.63 -8.95 22.46
C VAL A 86 -2.89 -8.63 23.74
N VAL A 87 -3.35 -9.19 24.86
CA VAL A 87 -2.68 -8.96 26.16
C VAL A 87 -1.38 -9.76 26.21
N SER A 88 -0.27 -9.06 26.51
CA SER A 88 1.07 -9.65 26.53
C SER A 88 1.29 -10.54 27.74
N ALA A 89 1.63 -11.82 27.51
CA ALA A 89 2.22 -12.71 28.51
C ALA A 89 3.74 -12.82 28.26
N ARG A 90 4.52 -13.05 29.31
CA ARG A 90 6.00 -13.04 29.29
C ARG A 90 6.58 -14.01 28.23
N LEU A 91 7.01 -13.51 27.07
CA LEU A 91 7.81 -14.28 26.10
C LEU A 91 9.30 -14.24 26.48
N HIS A 92 9.95 -15.41 26.52
CA HIS A 92 11.38 -15.54 26.79
C HIS A 92 12.25 -15.38 25.53
N ARG A 93 13.36 -14.64 25.64
CA ARG A 93 14.31 -14.33 24.56
C ARG A 93 15.57 -15.21 24.61
N ALA A 94 16.10 -15.58 23.43
CA ALA A 94 17.42 -16.23 23.25
C ALA A 94 18.58 -15.36 23.79
N LEU A 95 19.63 -16.02 24.30
CA LEU A 95 20.60 -15.43 25.24
C LEU A 95 21.55 -14.39 24.61
N GLU A 96 21.88 -14.49 23.32
CA GLU A 96 23.02 -13.78 22.71
C GLU A 96 22.82 -12.27 22.45
N ARG A 97 21.57 -11.74 22.47
CA ARG A 97 21.29 -10.31 22.22
C ARG A 97 20.68 -9.55 23.41
N ARG A 98 20.72 -10.13 24.62
CA ARG A 98 20.22 -9.49 25.85
C ARG A 98 21.00 -8.23 26.26
N GLU A 99 22.22 -8.07 25.76
CA GLU A 99 23.15 -7.04 26.23
C GLU A 99 22.91 -5.65 25.62
N LYS A 100 22.13 -5.52 24.53
CA LYS A 100 21.94 -4.25 23.82
C LYS A 100 20.62 -3.51 24.15
N ASP A 101 19.48 -4.21 24.14
CA ASP A 101 18.14 -3.65 24.41
C ASP A 101 17.21 -4.72 25.06
N GLY A 102 16.11 -4.31 25.69
CA GLY A 102 15.09 -5.20 26.30
C GLY A 102 13.70 -5.14 25.64
N ILE A 103 12.87 -6.17 25.85
CA ILE A 103 11.42 -6.12 25.54
C ILE A 103 10.74 -5.35 26.68
N ASP A 104 9.81 -4.43 26.36
CA ASP A 104 9.03 -3.80 27.42
C ASP A 104 7.97 -4.76 27.97
N VAL A 105 8.36 -5.54 28.97
CA VAL A 105 7.47 -6.47 29.70
C VAL A 105 6.42 -5.76 30.57
N LYS A 106 6.44 -4.42 30.65
CA LYS A 106 5.42 -3.63 31.36
C LYS A 106 4.34 -3.12 30.42
N LEU A 107 4.55 -3.12 29.10
CA LEU A 107 3.48 -2.84 28.14
C LEU A 107 2.51 -4.02 28.14
N PRO A 108 1.24 -3.85 28.55
CA PRO A 108 0.30 -4.95 28.71
C PRO A 108 -0.24 -5.48 27.39
N ARG A 109 0.27 -5.00 26.24
CA ARG A 109 -0.31 -5.22 24.92
C ARG A 109 0.76 -5.56 23.89
N ALA A 110 0.42 -6.47 23.00
CA ALA A 110 1.17 -6.81 21.81
C ALA A 110 0.25 -6.74 20.59
N LEU A 111 0.81 -6.55 19.41
CA LEU A 111 0.05 -6.51 18.16
C LEU A 111 0.15 -7.86 17.46
N LEU A 112 -0.99 -8.52 17.31
CA LEU A 112 -1.13 -9.68 16.44
C LEU A 112 -1.52 -9.21 15.04
N ALA A 113 -0.72 -9.57 14.05
CA ALA A 113 -0.91 -9.20 12.65
C ALA A 113 -0.92 -10.42 11.74
N THR A 114 -1.53 -10.35 10.55
CA THR A 114 -1.34 -11.40 9.53
C THR A 114 0.14 -11.53 9.16
N ASN A 115 0.64 -12.77 9.06
CA ASN A 115 1.96 -13.07 8.52
C ASN A 115 1.91 -13.03 6.98
N LEU A 116 2.21 -11.87 6.41
CA LEU A 116 2.04 -11.62 4.97
C LEU A 116 3.19 -12.11 4.09
N VAL A 117 4.38 -12.30 4.66
CA VAL A 117 5.60 -12.62 3.89
C VAL A 117 6.29 -13.90 4.35
N GLY A 118 5.98 -14.41 5.54
CA GLY A 118 6.48 -15.67 6.06
C GLY A 118 5.65 -16.88 5.63
N GLY A 119 6.01 -18.05 6.17
CA GLY A 119 5.34 -19.31 5.87
C GLY A 119 5.83 -19.99 4.58
N GLN A 120 5.00 -20.90 4.07
CA GLN A 120 5.23 -21.60 2.81
C GLN A 120 4.82 -20.72 1.61
N GLY A 121 5.48 -20.94 0.47
CA GLY A 121 5.21 -20.23 -0.77
C GLY A 121 6.01 -18.92 -0.95
N ILE A 122 5.56 -18.11 -1.90
CA ILE A 122 6.14 -16.81 -2.24
C ILE A 122 5.15 -15.71 -1.91
N ALA A 123 5.65 -14.61 -1.36
CA ALA A 123 4.92 -13.35 -1.26
C ALA A 123 5.56 -12.30 -2.17
N VAL A 124 4.75 -11.57 -2.92
CA VAL A 124 5.19 -10.48 -3.79
C VAL A 124 4.50 -9.20 -3.39
N GLU A 125 5.27 -8.19 -2.99
CA GLU A 125 4.77 -6.84 -2.73
C GLU A 125 4.84 -6.01 -4.02
N ILE A 126 3.68 -5.52 -4.46
CA ILE A 126 3.54 -4.65 -5.63
C ILE A 126 3.04 -3.28 -5.17
N LYS A 127 3.68 -2.19 -5.60
CA LYS A 127 3.10 -0.83 -5.46
C LYS A 127 2.42 -0.46 -6.77
N PRO A 128 1.08 -0.63 -6.88
CA PRO A 128 0.39 -0.56 -8.16
C PRO A 128 0.30 0.87 -8.71
N LYS A 129 0.38 1.89 -7.84
CA LYS A 129 0.21 3.32 -8.18
C LYS A 129 -1.23 3.63 -8.62
N TRP A 130 -1.40 4.62 -9.49
CA TRP A 130 -2.68 5.21 -9.86
C TRP A 130 -3.31 4.42 -11.01
N GLY A 131 -4.47 3.79 -10.77
CA GLY A 131 -5.18 2.95 -11.72
C GLY A 131 -6.16 3.68 -12.65
N PHE A 132 -6.09 5.01 -12.74
CA PHE A 132 -7.02 5.82 -13.54
C PHE A 132 -6.34 7.06 -14.15
N LEU A 133 -7.00 7.64 -15.17
CA LEU A 133 -6.75 8.98 -15.69
C LEU A 133 -7.74 9.97 -15.07
N PRO A 134 -7.30 11.20 -14.73
CA PRO A 134 -8.16 12.20 -14.09
C PRO A 134 -9.31 12.65 -14.99
N SER A 135 -10.40 13.12 -14.36
CA SER A 135 -11.53 13.73 -15.05
C SER A 135 -11.09 15.00 -15.80
N PRO A 136 -11.50 15.21 -17.06
CA PRO A 136 -11.15 16.42 -17.81
C PRO A 136 -11.81 17.69 -17.28
N THR A 137 -12.87 17.56 -16.45
CA THR A 137 -13.77 18.65 -16.03
C THR A 137 -13.05 19.80 -15.33
N TYR A 138 -12.06 19.50 -14.49
CA TYR A 138 -11.39 20.48 -13.63
C TYR A 138 -9.94 20.73 -14.02
N LEU A 139 -9.50 20.17 -15.14
CA LEU A 139 -8.16 20.40 -15.66
C LEU A 139 -8.11 21.67 -16.49
N SER A 140 -7.02 22.42 -16.37
CA SER A 140 -6.75 23.58 -17.21
C SER A 140 -6.55 23.17 -18.68
N ASP A 141 -6.79 24.08 -19.63
CA ASP A 141 -6.65 23.78 -21.06
C ASP A 141 -5.22 23.36 -21.45
N SER A 142 -4.21 23.83 -20.71
CA SER A 142 -2.81 23.48 -20.95
C SER A 142 -2.44 22.07 -20.48
N THR A 143 -3.00 21.61 -19.36
CA THR A 143 -2.68 20.30 -18.77
C THR A 143 -3.63 19.19 -19.21
N ARG A 144 -4.88 19.52 -19.53
CA ARG A 144 -5.93 18.58 -19.96
C ARG A 144 -5.45 17.60 -21.03
N PRO A 145 -4.91 18.01 -22.20
CA PRO A 145 -4.50 17.06 -23.25
C PRO A 145 -3.31 16.17 -22.86
N ILE A 146 -2.61 16.49 -21.77
CA ILE A 146 -1.49 15.71 -21.24
C ILE A 146 -2.02 14.69 -20.22
N LYS A 147 -2.67 15.17 -19.17
CA LYS A 147 -3.11 14.38 -18.02
C LYS A 147 -4.20 13.36 -18.37
N THR A 148 -5.02 13.64 -19.39
CA THR A 148 -6.05 12.69 -19.87
C THR A 148 -5.52 11.68 -20.89
N ARG A 149 -4.24 11.76 -21.27
CA ARG A 149 -3.60 10.85 -22.25
C ARG A 149 -2.52 9.98 -21.61
N THR A 150 -1.69 10.54 -20.74
CA THR A 150 -0.59 9.83 -20.09
C THR A 150 -0.84 9.78 -18.58
N CYS A 151 -0.74 8.59 -17.98
CA CYS A 151 -0.98 8.43 -16.55
C CYS A 151 0.11 9.11 -15.69
N ARG A 152 -0.26 9.45 -14.44
CA ARG A 152 0.61 10.10 -13.45
C ARG A 152 1.97 9.42 -13.32
N PHE A 153 2.01 8.09 -13.25
CA PHE A 153 3.24 7.33 -13.09
C PHE A 153 4.17 7.43 -14.30
N CYS A 154 3.64 7.36 -15.52
CA CYS A 154 4.44 7.46 -16.74
C CYS A 154 5.05 8.87 -16.87
N MET A 155 4.27 9.92 -16.58
CA MET A 155 4.80 11.30 -16.56
C MET A 155 5.86 11.49 -15.47
N HIS A 156 5.63 10.98 -14.26
CA HIS A 156 6.60 11.09 -13.17
C HIS A 156 7.88 10.29 -13.44
N SER A 157 7.76 9.11 -14.06
CA SER A 157 8.92 8.31 -14.47
C SER A 157 9.78 9.04 -15.48
N HIS A 158 9.18 9.82 -16.38
CA HIS A 158 9.91 10.69 -17.30
C HIS A 158 10.73 11.76 -16.55
N LEU A 159 10.11 12.49 -15.62
CA LEU A 159 10.81 13.49 -14.79
C LEU A 159 11.98 12.85 -14.02
N LYS A 160 11.73 11.73 -13.34
CA LYS A 160 12.75 11.00 -12.59
C LYS A 160 13.91 10.52 -13.46
N ALA A 161 13.62 10.06 -14.68
CA ALA A 161 14.66 9.67 -15.64
C ALA A 161 15.51 10.87 -16.08
N GLN A 162 14.91 12.06 -16.29
CA GLN A 162 15.65 13.29 -16.56
C GLN A 162 16.56 13.69 -15.39
N GLN A 163 16.17 13.37 -14.16
CA GLN A 163 16.94 13.58 -12.94
C GLN A 163 18.01 12.48 -12.68
N GLY A 164 18.14 11.50 -13.58
CA GLY A 164 19.11 10.41 -13.46
C GLY A 164 18.69 9.29 -12.51
N GLU A 165 17.45 9.26 -12.03
CA GLU A 165 16.94 8.16 -11.22
C GLU A 165 16.65 6.91 -12.09
N LYS A 166 16.91 5.72 -11.55
CA LYS A 166 16.46 4.45 -12.14
C LYS A 166 14.95 4.31 -11.98
N VAL A 167 14.22 4.24 -13.10
CA VAL A 167 12.76 4.12 -13.14
C VAL A 167 12.30 2.86 -13.85
N SER A 168 11.10 2.40 -13.50
CA SER A 168 10.42 1.30 -14.20
C SER A 168 9.73 1.82 -15.47
N SER A 169 10.53 2.18 -16.49
CA SER A 169 10.06 2.90 -17.69
C SER A 169 9.03 2.13 -18.54
N GLY A 170 9.09 0.79 -18.53
CA GLY A 170 8.12 -0.08 -19.20
C GLY A 170 6.77 -0.19 -18.48
N TYR A 171 6.74 0.02 -17.16
CA TYR A 171 5.55 -0.22 -16.35
C TYR A 171 4.49 0.88 -16.55
N CYS A 172 3.25 0.47 -16.83
CA CYS A 172 2.08 1.34 -16.78
C CYS A 172 1.07 0.78 -15.76
N PRO A 173 0.70 1.55 -14.72
CA PRO A 173 -0.35 1.15 -13.80
C PRO A 173 -1.66 0.78 -14.49
N LEU A 174 -2.08 1.53 -15.52
CA LEU A 174 -3.35 1.26 -16.20
C LEU A 174 -3.38 -0.10 -16.88
N ASP A 175 -2.23 -0.66 -17.26
CA ASP A 175 -2.12 -2.03 -17.76
C ASP A 175 -2.31 -3.06 -16.65
N LEU A 176 -1.74 -2.81 -15.46
CA LEU A 176 -1.95 -3.66 -14.28
C LEU A 176 -3.41 -3.64 -13.81
N PHE A 177 -4.07 -2.48 -13.85
CA PHE A 177 -5.47 -2.31 -13.46
C PHE A 177 -6.47 -2.69 -14.56
N SER A 178 -6.00 -3.08 -15.74
CA SER A 178 -6.83 -3.21 -16.94
C SER A 178 -7.88 -4.33 -16.89
N GLY A 179 -7.65 -5.37 -16.09
CA GLY A 179 -8.39 -6.63 -16.14
C GLY A 179 -8.15 -7.45 -17.42
N ASP A 180 -7.33 -6.97 -18.35
CA ASP A 180 -6.92 -7.68 -19.54
C ASP A 180 -5.63 -8.46 -19.26
N GLU A 181 -5.68 -9.78 -19.37
CA GLU A 181 -4.55 -10.65 -19.00
C GLU A 181 -3.27 -10.32 -19.75
N THR A 182 -3.37 -9.92 -21.02
CA THR A 182 -2.20 -9.59 -21.86
C THR A 182 -1.51 -8.33 -21.34
N ARG A 183 -2.28 -7.27 -21.09
CA ARG A 183 -1.77 -6.01 -20.53
C ARG A 183 -1.27 -6.19 -19.10
N MET A 184 -1.98 -6.92 -18.25
CA MET A 184 -1.55 -7.22 -16.89
C MET A 184 -0.23 -8.01 -16.89
N LYS A 185 -0.09 -9.01 -17.76
CA LYS A 185 1.16 -9.76 -17.94
C LYS A 185 2.30 -8.85 -18.40
N ALA A 186 2.05 -7.93 -19.33
CA ALA A 186 3.04 -6.95 -19.76
C ALA A 186 3.48 -6.00 -18.63
N ALA A 187 2.55 -5.58 -17.77
CA ALA A 187 2.85 -4.77 -16.59
C ALA A 187 3.71 -5.53 -15.57
N LEU A 188 3.37 -6.80 -15.30
CA LEU A 188 4.16 -7.67 -14.40
C LEU A 188 5.56 -7.96 -14.95
N ASN A 189 5.69 -8.20 -16.26
CA ASN A 189 6.99 -8.33 -16.94
C ASN A 189 7.84 -7.07 -16.72
N SER A 190 7.26 -5.89 -16.92
CA SER A 190 7.97 -4.62 -16.75
C SER A 190 8.41 -4.36 -15.31
N LEU A 191 7.59 -4.76 -14.32
CA LEU A 191 7.94 -4.69 -12.90
C LEU A 191 9.11 -5.63 -12.57
N TRP A 192 9.08 -6.86 -13.08
CA TRP A 192 10.17 -7.82 -12.93
C TRP A 192 11.47 -7.31 -13.55
N ASP A 193 11.42 -6.82 -14.78
CA ASP A 193 12.61 -6.34 -15.49
C ASP A 193 13.25 -5.16 -14.75
N ALA A 194 12.44 -4.20 -14.29
CA ALA A 194 12.92 -3.11 -13.45
C ALA A 194 13.50 -3.58 -12.11
N TRP A 195 12.90 -4.59 -11.48
CA TRP A 195 13.45 -5.21 -10.26
C TRP A 195 14.79 -5.87 -10.52
N SER A 196 14.94 -6.59 -11.63
CA SER A 196 16.18 -7.25 -12.03
C SER A 196 17.29 -6.24 -12.35
N ASP A 197 17.01 -5.25 -13.20
CA ASP A 197 17.98 -4.26 -13.69
C ASP A 197 18.45 -3.28 -12.59
N SER A 198 17.64 -3.15 -11.53
CA SER A 198 17.94 -2.30 -10.38
C SER A 198 18.59 -3.05 -9.22
N ASP A 199 18.91 -4.33 -9.37
CA ASP A 199 19.37 -5.19 -8.28
C ASP A 199 18.41 -5.18 -7.06
N GLY A 200 17.11 -5.13 -7.33
CA GLY A 200 16.06 -5.13 -6.31
C GLY A 200 15.93 -3.84 -5.48
N THR A 201 16.46 -2.73 -5.99
CA THR A 201 16.39 -1.41 -5.35
C THR A 201 15.13 -0.62 -5.75
N THR A 202 14.48 -0.95 -6.86
CA THR A 202 13.18 -0.35 -7.22
C THR A 202 12.12 -0.63 -6.16
N ASN A 203 11.28 0.37 -5.89
CA ASN A 203 10.28 0.29 -4.83
C ASN A 203 8.93 -0.32 -5.23
N ASN A 204 8.74 -0.68 -6.52
CA ASN A 204 7.44 -1.12 -7.04
C ASN A 204 7.20 -2.62 -6.96
N PHE A 205 8.26 -3.40 -6.77
CA PHE A 205 8.20 -4.86 -6.81
C PHE A 205 9.23 -5.43 -5.84
N LYS A 206 8.78 -6.29 -4.93
CA LYS A 206 9.66 -7.02 -4.01
C LYS A 206 9.18 -8.46 -3.89
N VAL A 207 10.13 -9.39 -3.82
CA VAL A 207 9.85 -10.83 -3.69
C VAL A 207 10.33 -11.29 -2.31
N PHE A 208 9.53 -12.13 -1.66
CA PHE A 208 9.84 -12.72 -0.37
C PHE A 208 9.59 -14.23 -0.40
N ILE A 209 10.50 -15.00 0.20
CA ILE A 209 10.33 -16.44 0.43
C ILE A 209 10.58 -16.70 1.91
N SER A 210 9.59 -17.29 2.58
CA SER A 210 9.64 -17.60 4.01
C SER A 210 10.12 -16.42 4.88
N GLY A 211 9.65 -15.21 4.57
CA GLY A 211 9.93 -13.98 5.30
C GLY A 211 11.23 -13.28 4.89
N LYS A 212 12.08 -13.91 4.09
CA LYS A 212 13.32 -13.32 3.59
C LYS A 212 13.06 -12.58 2.27
N LYS A 213 13.49 -11.32 2.18
CA LYS A 213 13.51 -10.57 0.92
C LYS A 213 14.54 -11.22 -0.03
N ILE A 214 14.09 -11.55 -1.23
CA ILE A 214 14.91 -12.13 -2.29
C ILE A 214 15.45 -11.03 -3.20
N LEU A 215 16.74 -11.11 -3.53
CA LEU A 215 17.38 -10.22 -4.51
C LEU A 215 17.45 -10.88 -5.91
N PRO A 216 17.65 -10.12 -6.99
CA PRO A 216 17.78 -10.67 -8.34
C PRO A 216 18.87 -11.73 -8.51
N ALA A 217 19.95 -11.65 -7.72
CA ALA A 217 21.00 -12.66 -7.67
C ALA A 217 20.52 -14.01 -7.10
N GLU A 218 19.46 -14.01 -6.28
CA GLU A 218 18.89 -15.18 -5.60
C GLU A 218 17.66 -15.75 -6.35
N ARG A 219 17.35 -15.24 -7.56
CA ARG A 219 16.12 -15.58 -8.30
C ARG A 219 15.92 -17.07 -8.60
N ALA A 220 16.99 -17.87 -8.62
CA ALA A 220 16.89 -19.32 -8.79
C ALA A 220 16.07 -20.00 -7.67
N SER A 221 15.99 -19.39 -6.48
CA SER A 221 15.16 -19.86 -5.36
C SER A 221 13.65 -19.79 -5.63
N ILE A 222 13.21 -19.05 -6.66
CA ILE A 222 11.79 -18.86 -6.99
C ILE A 222 11.20 -20.10 -7.68
N VAL A 223 11.97 -20.76 -8.57
CA VAL A 223 11.50 -21.89 -9.38
C VAL A 223 11.00 -23.02 -8.49
N GLY A 224 11.83 -23.48 -7.54
CA GLY A 224 11.49 -24.60 -6.66
C GLY A 224 10.31 -24.37 -5.69
N VAL A 225 9.74 -23.17 -5.64
CA VAL A 225 8.62 -22.83 -4.74
C VAL A 225 7.30 -22.65 -5.50
N VAL A 226 7.34 -22.29 -6.78
CA VAL A 226 6.14 -21.95 -7.57
C VAL A 226 5.73 -23.09 -8.51
N ASN A 227 6.66 -23.62 -9.30
CA ASN A 227 6.46 -24.74 -10.23
C ASN A 227 7.80 -25.18 -10.87
N ASP A 228 7.81 -26.31 -11.58
CA ASP A 228 9.00 -26.83 -12.28
C ASP A 228 9.34 -26.08 -13.60
N MET A 229 8.92 -24.82 -13.77
CA MET A 229 9.28 -24.05 -14.98
C MET A 229 10.78 -23.67 -14.98
N ALA A 230 11.41 -23.71 -16.15
CA ALA A 230 12.84 -23.43 -16.28
C ALA A 230 13.20 -21.96 -16.01
N ASP A 231 12.30 -21.01 -16.29
CA ASP A 231 12.55 -19.57 -16.10
C ASP A 231 11.84 -19.01 -14.86
N PRO A 232 12.57 -18.47 -13.86
CA PRO A 232 11.99 -17.88 -12.66
C PRO A 232 10.98 -16.76 -12.91
N LYS A 233 11.17 -15.98 -13.99
CA LYS A 233 10.29 -14.86 -14.34
C LYS A 233 8.94 -15.39 -14.81
N ASP A 234 8.95 -16.27 -15.81
CA ASP A 234 7.73 -16.90 -16.33
C ASP A 234 6.99 -17.68 -15.23
N ALA A 235 7.73 -18.41 -14.37
CA ALA A 235 7.16 -19.14 -13.23
C ALA A 235 6.35 -18.21 -12.32
N LEU A 236 6.98 -17.12 -11.85
CA LEU A 236 6.35 -16.20 -10.91
C LEU A 236 5.18 -15.45 -11.54
N ILE A 237 5.34 -14.92 -12.76
CA ILE A 237 4.28 -14.16 -13.42
C ILE A 237 3.07 -15.03 -13.72
N SER A 238 3.30 -16.28 -14.15
CA SER A 238 2.22 -17.26 -14.37
C SER A 238 1.44 -17.57 -13.10
N ALA A 239 2.08 -17.50 -11.93
CA ALA A 239 1.41 -17.71 -10.65
C ALA A 239 0.72 -16.46 -10.10
N LEU A 240 1.28 -15.27 -10.34
CA LEU A 240 0.68 -14.01 -9.87
C LEU A 240 -0.57 -13.62 -10.66
N LEU A 241 -0.54 -13.83 -11.98
CA LEU A 241 -1.58 -13.34 -12.87
C LEU A 241 -2.99 -13.83 -12.49
N PRO A 242 -3.23 -15.15 -12.24
CA PRO A 242 -4.54 -15.63 -11.82
C PRO A 242 -5.02 -15.04 -10.50
N VAL A 243 -4.13 -14.76 -9.55
CA VAL A 243 -4.52 -14.15 -8.27
C VAL A 243 -4.98 -12.72 -8.48
N LEU A 244 -4.26 -11.95 -9.29
CA LEU A 244 -4.58 -10.56 -9.58
C LEU A 244 -5.84 -10.41 -10.47
N THR A 245 -6.13 -11.37 -11.35
CA THR A 245 -7.31 -11.34 -12.22
C THR A 245 -8.56 -11.85 -11.52
N ASN A 246 -8.44 -12.88 -10.68
CA ASN A 246 -9.60 -13.48 -10.00
C ASN A 246 -10.01 -12.73 -8.72
N THR A 247 -9.11 -11.96 -8.11
CA THR A 247 -9.48 -11.09 -6.98
C THR A 247 -10.03 -9.76 -7.46
N SER A 248 -10.96 -9.18 -6.72
CA SER A 248 -11.53 -7.87 -7.07
C SER A 248 -10.66 -6.69 -6.64
N ILE A 249 -9.51 -6.93 -6.00
CA ILE A 249 -8.81 -5.90 -5.24
C ILE A 249 -8.30 -4.74 -6.09
N LEU A 250 -7.75 -5.02 -7.28
CA LEU A 250 -7.31 -3.97 -8.19
C LEU A 250 -8.49 -3.12 -8.68
N ARG A 251 -9.64 -3.75 -8.97
CA ARG A 251 -10.86 -3.03 -9.33
C ARG A 251 -11.37 -2.16 -8.19
N THR A 252 -11.39 -2.68 -6.96
CA THR A 252 -11.77 -1.93 -5.76
C THR A 252 -10.85 -0.73 -5.55
N LEU A 253 -9.53 -0.91 -5.67
CA LEU A 253 -8.55 0.17 -5.55
C LEU A 253 -8.71 1.22 -6.67
N SER A 254 -8.85 0.82 -7.93
CA SER A 254 -9.08 1.73 -9.07
C SER A 254 -10.31 2.61 -8.82
N CYS A 255 -11.43 1.99 -8.43
CA CYS A 255 -12.67 2.68 -8.12
C CYS A 255 -12.47 3.70 -6.99
N LEU A 256 -11.94 3.27 -5.84
CA LEU A 256 -11.70 4.16 -4.69
C LEU A 256 -10.75 5.30 -5.04
N GLN A 257 -9.64 5.03 -5.73
CA GLN A 257 -8.69 6.07 -6.15
C GLN A 257 -9.38 7.14 -7.01
N ARG A 258 -10.24 6.72 -7.95
CA ARG A 258 -10.94 7.62 -8.90
C ARG A 258 -12.05 8.41 -8.24
N THR A 259 -12.97 7.76 -7.53
CA THR A 259 -14.16 8.41 -6.98
C THR A 259 -13.83 9.36 -5.83
N LEU A 260 -12.76 9.06 -5.09
CA LEU A 260 -12.26 9.92 -4.01
C LEU A 260 -11.36 11.05 -4.53
N ASP A 261 -10.91 11.01 -5.78
CA ASP A 261 -10.19 12.10 -6.46
C ASP A 261 -10.97 12.58 -7.70
N ALA A 262 -12.21 13.00 -7.47
CA ALA A 262 -13.10 13.45 -8.53
C ALA A 262 -12.66 14.78 -9.17
N LEU A 263 -11.95 15.62 -8.42
CA LEU A 263 -11.58 16.97 -8.84
C LEU A 263 -10.19 17.07 -9.48
N ASP A 264 -9.35 16.05 -9.32
CA ASP A 264 -7.89 16.19 -9.46
C ASP A 264 -7.35 17.28 -8.49
N ILE A 265 -6.03 17.30 -8.29
CA ILE A 265 -5.39 18.34 -7.49
C ILE A 265 -5.59 19.74 -8.08
N GLU A 266 -5.71 19.87 -9.41
CA GLU A 266 -5.97 21.14 -10.10
C GLU A 266 -7.36 21.70 -9.80
N GLY A 267 -8.37 20.85 -9.63
CA GLY A 267 -9.71 21.28 -9.24
C GLY A 267 -9.85 21.56 -7.76
N LEU A 268 -9.12 20.82 -6.92
CA LEU A 268 -9.17 20.98 -5.47
C LEU A 268 -8.39 22.20 -4.98
N ALA A 269 -7.23 22.49 -5.58
CA ALA A 269 -6.35 23.54 -5.08
C ALA A 269 -6.99 24.94 -5.00
N PRO A 270 -7.76 25.40 -5.99
CA PRO A 270 -8.46 26.69 -5.90
C PRO A 270 -9.44 26.77 -4.71
N LEU A 271 -10.04 25.65 -4.30
CA LEU A 271 -11.02 25.65 -3.21
C LEU A 271 -10.36 25.93 -1.85
N TRP A 272 -9.15 25.41 -1.61
CA TRP A 272 -8.44 25.67 -0.35
C TRP A 272 -7.63 26.96 -0.33
N ASP A 273 -7.52 27.64 -1.47
CA ASP A 273 -7.03 29.02 -1.49
C ASP A 273 -8.11 29.99 -0.99
N LEU A 274 -9.39 29.61 -1.13
CA LEU A 274 -10.55 30.38 -0.70
C LEU A 274 -10.99 30.09 0.74
N ALA A 275 -10.64 28.93 1.29
CA ALA A 275 -10.98 28.52 2.65
C ALA A 275 -9.89 27.62 3.26
N SER A 276 -9.73 27.65 4.59
CA SER A 276 -8.73 26.81 5.27
C SER A 276 -9.04 25.31 5.10
N VAL A 277 -8.02 24.50 4.76
CA VAL A 277 -8.11 23.03 4.72
C VAL A 277 -8.39 22.38 6.08
N GLY A 278 -8.22 23.15 7.17
CA GLY A 278 -8.32 22.67 8.54
C GLY A 278 -7.08 21.90 8.99
N THR A 279 -7.23 21.13 10.08
CA THR A 279 -6.17 20.27 10.63
C THR A 279 -6.29 18.84 10.13
N ASP A 280 -5.34 18.00 10.53
CA ASP A 280 -5.45 16.56 10.32
C ASP A 280 -6.75 16.01 10.92
N PRO A 281 -7.47 15.16 10.18
CA PRO A 281 -8.73 14.60 10.63
C PRO A 281 -8.57 13.65 11.81
N THR A 282 -9.54 13.71 12.71
CA THR A 282 -9.68 12.70 13.76
C THR A 282 -10.24 11.39 13.19
N ILE A 283 -10.11 10.29 13.93
CA ILE A 283 -10.71 9.01 13.53
C ILE A 283 -12.25 9.11 13.44
N ALA A 284 -12.87 9.92 14.31
CA ALA A 284 -14.31 10.15 14.27
C ALA A 284 -14.71 10.88 12.98
N GLU A 285 -13.99 11.93 12.62
CA GLU A 285 -14.21 12.68 11.37
C GLU A 285 -14.00 11.78 10.14
N TRP A 286 -12.99 10.92 10.14
CA TRP A 286 -12.81 9.92 9.09
C TRP A 286 -14.00 8.96 8.97
N ALA A 287 -14.51 8.45 10.10
CA ALA A 287 -15.65 7.54 10.11
C ALA A 287 -16.94 8.22 9.62
N GLU A 288 -17.14 9.50 9.95
CA GLU A 288 -18.23 10.33 9.44
C GLU A 288 -18.10 10.55 7.94
N PHE A 289 -16.91 10.93 7.46
CA PHE A 289 -16.63 11.08 6.03
C PHE A 289 -16.89 9.79 5.25
N VAL A 290 -16.38 8.64 5.72
CA VAL A 290 -16.63 7.35 5.06
C VAL A 290 -18.12 7.02 5.01
N SER A 291 -18.87 7.37 6.06
CA SER A 291 -20.33 7.20 6.06
C SER A 291 -21.01 8.08 5.01
N ALA A 292 -20.61 9.35 4.91
CA ALA A 292 -21.12 10.27 3.90
C ALA A 292 -20.76 9.82 2.48
N TYR A 293 -19.52 9.38 2.25
CA TYR A 293 -19.04 8.86 0.97
C TYR A 293 -19.83 7.62 0.52
N LEU A 294 -20.08 6.67 1.43
CA LEU A 294 -20.84 5.45 1.11
C LEU A 294 -22.34 5.70 0.93
N ALA A 295 -22.89 6.75 1.54
CA ALA A 295 -24.30 7.12 1.43
C ALA A 295 -24.61 7.99 0.20
N ALA A 296 -23.61 8.68 -0.36
CA ALA A 296 -23.81 9.64 -1.44
C ALA A 296 -24.23 8.94 -2.74
N PRO A 297 -25.32 9.37 -3.40
CA PRO A 297 -25.56 8.99 -4.79
C PRO A 297 -24.48 9.62 -5.67
N SER A 298 -23.94 8.86 -6.61
CA SER A 298 -23.08 9.42 -7.67
C SER A 298 -23.89 10.46 -8.47
N PRO A 299 -23.38 11.70 -8.69
CA PRO A 299 -21.98 12.13 -8.56
C PRO A 299 -21.59 12.75 -7.20
N ALA A 300 -20.27 12.90 -6.99
CA ALA A 300 -19.69 13.59 -5.84
C ALA A 300 -20.23 15.03 -5.65
N PRO A 301 -20.14 15.61 -4.43
CA PRO A 301 -20.54 17.00 -4.18
C PRO A 301 -19.90 17.99 -5.16
N PRO A 302 -20.56 19.13 -5.45
CA PRO A 302 -20.00 20.11 -6.38
C PRO A 302 -18.66 20.66 -5.87
N ALA A 303 -17.84 21.14 -6.80
CA ALA A 303 -16.56 21.81 -6.52
C ALA A 303 -16.83 23.23 -5.97
N ASP A 304 -17.25 23.28 -4.71
CA ASP A 304 -17.65 24.49 -4.00
C ASP A 304 -16.89 24.58 -2.66
N PRO A 305 -16.42 25.78 -2.23
CA PRO A 305 -15.79 25.97 -0.92
C PRO A 305 -16.62 25.45 0.27
N ALA A 306 -17.95 25.44 0.19
CA ALA A 306 -18.84 24.87 1.20
C ALA A 306 -18.64 23.36 1.41
N HIS A 307 -18.10 22.66 0.40
CA HIS A 307 -17.78 21.23 0.44
C HIS A 307 -16.27 20.96 0.50
N LEU A 308 -15.43 21.99 0.73
CA LEU A 308 -13.98 21.84 0.73
C LEU A 308 -13.51 20.70 1.65
N ARG A 309 -14.03 20.62 2.88
CA ARG A 309 -13.58 19.61 3.84
C ARG A 309 -13.86 18.18 3.35
N TYR A 310 -15.02 17.96 2.71
CA TYR A 310 -15.32 16.67 2.09
C TYR A 310 -14.28 16.32 1.01
N HIS A 311 -13.99 17.25 0.11
CA HIS A 311 -13.04 17.02 -0.99
C HIS A 311 -11.60 16.84 -0.50
N VAL A 312 -11.19 17.54 0.56
CA VAL A 312 -9.89 17.33 1.23
C VAL A 312 -9.79 15.92 1.80
N LEU A 313 -10.80 15.46 2.55
CA LEU A 313 -10.79 14.10 3.12
C LEU A 313 -10.83 13.03 2.03
N ALA A 314 -11.63 13.24 0.99
CA ALA A 314 -11.66 12.37 -0.19
C ALA A 314 -10.28 12.28 -0.84
N TYR A 315 -9.64 13.41 -1.13
CA TYR A 315 -8.34 13.44 -1.78
C TYR A 315 -7.24 12.79 -0.92
N LEU A 316 -7.23 13.03 0.39
CA LEU A 316 -6.29 12.40 1.33
C LEU A 316 -6.46 10.88 1.35
N LEU A 317 -7.70 10.38 1.35
CA LEU A 317 -7.98 8.95 1.31
C LEU A 317 -7.65 8.33 -0.05
N SER A 318 -7.92 9.04 -1.16
CA SER A 318 -7.46 8.65 -2.50
C SER A 318 -5.93 8.53 -2.53
N ALA A 319 -5.21 9.50 -1.94
CA ALA A 319 -3.75 9.48 -1.83
C ALA A 319 -3.24 8.28 -1.01
N THR A 320 -3.97 7.83 0.02
CA THR A 320 -3.68 6.55 0.70
C THR A 320 -3.74 5.38 -0.27
N PHE A 321 -4.82 5.24 -1.05
CA PHE A 321 -4.96 4.13 -2.00
C PHE A 321 -4.01 4.22 -3.21
N LYS A 322 -3.58 5.42 -3.60
CA LYS A 322 -2.58 5.65 -4.66
C LYS A 322 -1.15 5.25 -4.25
N ASP A 323 -0.85 5.32 -2.96
CA ASP A 323 0.48 5.03 -2.38
C ASP A 323 0.57 3.67 -1.67
N CYS A 324 -0.54 2.93 -1.56
CA CYS A 324 -0.58 1.62 -0.91
C CYS A 324 0.26 0.57 -1.64
N SER A 325 0.45 -0.58 -0.99
CA SER A 325 1.07 -1.76 -1.59
C SER A 325 0.10 -2.94 -1.52
N VAL A 326 0.18 -3.86 -2.48
CA VAL A 326 -0.56 -5.13 -2.49
C VAL A 326 0.43 -6.27 -2.33
N ILE A 327 0.29 -7.08 -1.29
CA ILE A 327 1.02 -8.33 -1.13
C ILE A 327 0.18 -9.46 -1.71
N VAL A 328 0.72 -10.12 -2.73
CA VAL A 328 0.13 -11.29 -3.37
C VAL A 328 0.87 -12.53 -2.87
N ARG A 329 0.16 -13.53 -2.36
CA ARG A 329 0.74 -14.81 -1.94
C ARG A 329 0.37 -15.94 -2.88
N VAL A 330 1.36 -16.73 -3.25
CA VAL A 330 1.24 -17.92 -4.10
C VAL A 330 1.90 -19.12 -3.39
N PRO A 331 1.31 -20.32 -3.43
CA PRO A 331 0.09 -20.71 -4.16
C PRO A 331 -1.23 -20.37 -3.44
N ASP A 332 -1.19 -19.81 -2.23
CA ASP A 332 -2.38 -19.54 -1.39
C ASP A 332 -3.47 -18.70 -2.09
N GLY A 333 -3.11 -17.93 -3.11
CA GLY A 333 -4.06 -17.22 -3.95
C GLY A 333 -4.68 -16.00 -3.29
N THR A 334 -3.98 -15.40 -2.32
CA THR A 334 -4.47 -14.23 -1.58
C THR A 334 -3.79 -12.94 -2.04
N ALA A 335 -4.52 -11.84 -1.94
CA ALA A 335 -4.01 -10.50 -2.20
C ALA A 335 -4.44 -9.58 -1.05
N THR A 336 -3.49 -8.95 -0.37
CA THR A 336 -3.74 -8.12 0.81
C THR A 336 -3.14 -6.73 0.63
N VAL A 337 -3.92 -5.69 0.92
CA VAL A 337 -3.48 -4.29 0.82
C VAL A 337 -2.85 -3.85 2.13
N ILE A 338 -1.69 -3.19 2.04
CA ILE A 338 -0.93 -2.64 3.17
C ILE A 338 -0.53 -1.18 2.88
N ASP A 339 0.15 -0.56 3.84
CA ASP A 339 0.56 0.85 3.79
C ASP A 339 -0.64 1.82 3.69
N LEU A 340 -1.71 1.53 4.45
CA LEU A 340 -2.98 2.26 4.43
C LEU A 340 -3.11 3.34 5.53
N ASP A 341 -2.01 3.79 6.11
CA ASP A 341 -2.04 4.86 7.12
C ASP A 341 -2.63 6.17 6.52
N PRO A 342 -3.37 6.96 7.32
CA PRO A 342 -3.97 8.20 6.86
C PRO A 342 -2.89 9.21 6.43
N LYS A 343 -3.16 9.96 5.36
CA LYS A 343 -2.29 11.07 4.94
C LYS A 343 -2.64 12.35 5.69
N SER A 344 -1.63 13.18 5.90
CA SER A 344 -1.77 14.48 6.56
C SER A 344 -2.13 15.60 5.57
N VAL A 345 -2.93 16.56 6.01
CA VAL A 345 -3.30 17.77 5.25
C VAL A 345 -2.07 18.60 4.85
N ASP A 346 -0.99 18.53 5.62
CA ASP A 346 0.24 19.29 5.38
C ASP A 346 0.94 18.85 4.07
N ARG A 347 0.57 17.68 3.52
CA ARG A 347 1.14 17.18 2.25
C ARG A 347 0.48 17.78 1.01
N LEU A 348 -0.69 18.41 1.14
CA LEU A 348 -1.50 18.88 0.01
C LEU A 348 -0.74 19.85 -0.90
N ARG A 349 -0.10 20.88 -0.33
CA ARG A 349 0.69 21.86 -1.08
C ARG A 349 1.88 21.21 -1.79
N LYS A 350 2.59 20.31 -1.11
CA LYS A 350 3.69 19.56 -1.71
C LYS A 350 3.21 18.70 -2.90
N TRP A 351 2.03 18.11 -2.80
CA TRP A 351 1.48 17.31 -3.90
C TRP A 351 1.01 18.16 -5.08
N GLU A 352 0.46 19.35 -4.81
CA GLU A 352 0.12 20.34 -5.83
C GLU A 352 1.37 20.79 -6.61
N GLU A 353 2.44 21.15 -5.91
CA GLU A 353 3.73 21.53 -6.52
C GLU A 353 4.32 20.39 -7.35
N MET A 354 4.34 19.18 -6.79
CA MET A 354 4.83 17.97 -7.48
C MET A 354 3.99 17.62 -8.71
N ASP A 355 2.69 17.92 -8.73
CA ASP A 355 1.86 17.73 -9.91
C ASP A 355 2.25 18.70 -11.03
N LYS A 356 2.36 19.99 -10.69
CA LYS A 356 2.80 21.04 -11.61
C LYS A 356 4.18 20.74 -12.21
N GLU A 357 5.14 20.33 -11.38
CA GLU A 357 6.50 19.97 -11.83
C GLU A 357 6.48 18.84 -12.86
N ILE A 358 5.71 17.78 -12.57
CA ILE A 358 5.68 16.59 -13.42
C ILE A 358 4.99 16.86 -14.76
N VAL A 359 3.87 17.59 -14.74
CA VAL A 359 3.16 17.94 -15.97
C VAL A 359 3.98 18.92 -16.80
N ALA A 360 4.66 19.90 -16.17
CA ALA A 360 5.54 20.82 -16.87
C ALA A 360 6.72 20.13 -17.54
N ALA A 361 7.39 19.21 -16.83
CA ALA A 361 8.49 18.42 -17.41
C ALA A 361 8.01 17.57 -18.60
N TYR A 362 6.85 16.92 -18.47
CA TYR A 362 6.30 16.07 -19.52
C TYR A 362 5.70 16.87 -20.69
N ALA A 363 5.30 18.13 -20.49
CA ALA A 363 4.84 19.01 -21.56
C ALA A 363 5.93 19.25 -22.62
N GLY A 364 7.21 19.18 -22.23
CA GLY A 364 8.36 19.26 -23.13
C GLY A 364 8.49 18.07 -24.11
N VAL A 365 7.78 16.96 -23.88
CA VAL A 365 7.75 15.82 -24.80
C VAL A 365 6.90 16.17 -26.03
N PRO A 366 7.42 16.03 -27.27
CA PRO A 366 6.64 16.27 -28.48
C PRO A 366 5.34 15.47 -28.47
N VAL A 367 4.25 16.07 -28.95
CA VAL A 367 2.90 15.46 -28.87
C VAL A 367 2.84 14.06 -29.50
N ALA A 368 3.56 13.84 -30.60
CA ALA A 368 3.64 12.55 -31.29
C ALA A 368 4.32 11.45 -30.43
N ASP A 369 5.23 11.84 -29.54
CA ASP A 369 6.03 10.93 -28.72
C ASP A 369 5.40 10.70 -27.33
N ARG A 370 4.35 11.44 -26.97
CA ARG A 370 3.65 11.27 -25.70
C ARG A 370 2.93 9.93 -25.66
N LYS A 371 3.33 9.09 -24.69
CA LYS A 371 2.73 7.78 -24.41
C LYS A 371 1.21 7.87 -24.29
N VAL A 372 0.50 7.00 -24.99
CA VAL A 372 -0.94 6.80 -24.83
C VAL A 372 -1.15 5.72 -23.79
N CYS A 373 -1.63 6.08 -22.61
CA CYS A 373 -2.02 5.13 -21.58
C CYS A 373 -3.51 4.81 -21.73
N VAL A 374 -3.87 3.52 -21.69
CA VAL A 374 -5.26 3.08 -21.89
C VAL A 374 -5.92 2.86 -20.55
N ASP A 375 -6.90 3.68 -20.21
CA ASP A 375 -7.74 3.50 -19.02
C ASP A 375 -8.96 2.65 -19.38
N SER A 376 -9.04 1.42 -18.84
CA SER A 376 -10.11 0.46 -19.15
C SER A 376 -11.45 0.82 -18.51
N ASP A 377 -11.45 1.66 -17.48
CA ASP A 377 -12.63 1.95 -16.65
C ASP A 377 -13.35 3.25 -17.09
N VAL A 378 -12.98 3.87 -18.22
CA VAL A 378 -13.61 5.12 -18.72
C VAL A 378 -15.04 4.90 -19.23
N LEU A 379 -15.46 3.64 -19.39
CA LEU A 379 -16.73 3.26 -20.03
C LEU A 379 -17.70 2.48 -19.12
N ARG A 380 -17.51 2.48 -17.79
CA ARG A 380 -18.42 1.80 -16.84
C ARG A 380 -18.91 2.70 -15.74
#